data_AF-A0A8J6UUL5-F1
#
_entry.id   AF-A0A8J6UUL5-F1
#
_cell.length_a   1.000
_cell.length_b   1.000
_cell.length_c   1.000
_cell.angle_alpha   90.00
_cell.angle_beta   90.00
_cell.angle_gamma   90.00
#
_symmetry.space_group_name_H-M   'P 1'
#
loop_
_entity.id
_entity.type
_entity.pdbx_description
1 polymer ?
#
loop_
_entity_poly.entity_id
_entity_poly.type
_entity_poly.pdbx_seq_one_letter_code
_entity_poly.pdbx_strand_id
1 'polypeptide(L)'
;MVRCLNLEYRPHHTWLRASGIISGVISLALLGLLGGCARDEVGSEMAQPAPTQPSTATASSSEALGEEPSGPMTTLPDPTNALVAANRLMQAKARRLVVPADPVAVDLYTLDNRCEGYQTEPIQVPRLQSMENTVALIMAEQRISELTLSGYRTSFDPETSTVTIDLRVARDSRRVLQSLSVCEQKALLGSLRETLINQPDWKIEAVTFTNRGNPLVL
;
A
#
# COMPACT_ATOMS: atom_id res chain seq x y z
N MET A 1 -32.89 31.55 26.72
CA MET A 1 -33.32 31.22 25.35
C MET A 1 -32.15 30.58 24.64
N VAL A 2 -32.11 29.25 24.58
CA VAL A 2 -31.04 28.46 23.93
C VAL A 2 -31.60 27.95 22.61
N ARG A 3 -31.00 28.36 21.49
CA ARG A 3 -31.35 27.84 20.15
C ARG A 3 -30.35 26.75 19.80
N CYS A 4 -30.82 25.50 19.81
CA CYS A 4 -30.11 24.36 19.22
C CYS A 4 -30.14 24.50 17.69
N LEU A 5 -28.97 24.51 17.05
CA LEU A 5 -28.85 24.38 15.60
C LEU A 5 -28.91 22.89 15.24
N ASN A 6 -30.04 22.48 14.68
CA ASN A 6 -30.21 21.21 13.99
C ASN A 6 -29.35 21.22 12.71
N LEU A 7 -28.28 20.42 12.70
CA LEU A 7 -27.59 20.05 11.47
C LEU A 7 -28.23 18.79 10.92
N GLU A 8 -29.20 19.00 10.03
CA GLU A 8 -29.91 17.97 9.31
C GLU A 8 -29.00 17.43 8.19
N TYR A 9 -28.46 16.23 8.41
CA TYR A 9 -27.67 15.50 7.42
C TYR A 9 -28.62 14.89 6.38
N ARG A 10 -28.59 15.42 5.14
CA ARG A 10 -29.29 14.85 3.98
C ARG A 10 -28.36 13.90 3.21
N PRO A 11 -28.58 12.58 3.22
CA PRO A 11 -27.90 11.68 2.30
C PRO A 11 -28.55 11.77 0.90
N HIS A 12 -27.74 12.12 -0.10
CA HIS A 12 -28.14 12.11 -1.50
C HIS A 12 -28.11 10.68 -2.08
N HIS A 13 -29.31 10.23 -2.47
CA HIS A 13 -29.66 9.39 -3.62
C HIS A 13 -29.08 7.96 -3.74
N THR A 14 -29.95 7.03 -3.32
CA THR A 14 -30.25 5.71 -3.88
C THR A 14 -30.06 5.59 -5.40
N TRP A 15 -29.30 4.59 -5.84
CA TRP A 15 -29.46 3.99 -7.17
C TRP A 15 -30.30 2.72 -7.07
N LEU A 16 -31.55 2.85 -7.52
CA LEU A 16 -32.49 1.77 -7.86
C LEU A 16 -32.37 1.48 -9.35
N ARG A 17 -31.85 0.31 -9.73
CA ARG A 17 -32.15 -0.41 -10.97
C ARG A 17 -31.71 -1.86 -10.76
N ALA A 18 -32.36 -2.90 -11.25
CA ALA A 18 -33.70 -3.15 -11.73
C ALA A 18 -33.74 -4.70 -11.80
N SER A 19 -34.81 -5.30 -11.31
CA SER A 19 -35.00 -6.75 -11.32
C SER A 19 -34.98 -7.31 -12.74
N GLY A 20 -34.25 -8.40 -12.94
CA GLY A 20 -34.32 -9.24 -14.14
C GLY A 20 -34.34 -10.70 -13.73
N ILE A 21 -35.55 -11.24 -13.55
CA ILE A 21 -35.84 -12.66 -13.36
C ILE A 21 -35.71 -13.33 -14.72
N ILE A 22 -34.80 -14.30 -14.87
CA ILE A 22 -34.95 -15.36 -15.87
C ILE A 22 -34.70 -16.70 -15.17
N SER A 23 -35.80 -17.41 -14.99
CA SER A 23 -35.89 -18.81 -14.64
C SER A 23 -35.21 -19.65 -15.73
N GLY A 24 -34.35 -20.60 -15.33
CA GLY A 24 -33.64 -21.47 -16.26
C GLY A 24 -33.12 -22.71 -15.56
N VAL A 25 -34.03 -23.62 -15.23
CA VAL A 25 -33.73 -24.98 -14.78
C VAL A 25 -33.15 -25.76 -15.95
N ILE A 26 -31.87 -26.15 -15.89
CA ILE A 26 -31.35 -27.29 -16.65
C ILE A 26 -30.40 -28.07 -15.74
N SER A 27 -30.96 -29.10 -15.10
CA SER A 27 -30.19 -30.27 -14.67
C SER A 27 -29.60 -30.94 -15.91
N LEU A 28 -28.28 -31.14 -15.94
CA LEU A 28 -27.69 -32.24 -16.68
C LEU A 28 -26.57 -32.85 -15.82
N ALA A 29 -26.86 -34.03 -15.29
CA ALA A 29 -25.86 -34.93 -14.75
C ALA A 29 -25.05 -35.49 -15.92
N LEU A 30 -23.72 -35.50 -15.83
CA LEU A 30 -22.89 -36.43 -16.59
C LEU A 30 -21.77 -37.00 -15.72
N LEU A 31 -21.87 -38.31 -15.52
CA LEU A 31 -20.83 -39.24 -15.10
C LEU A 31 -19.62 -39.21 -16.07
N GLY A 32 -18.43 -39.51 -15.54
CA GLY A 32 -17.27 -39.99 -16.32
C GLY A 32 -15.96 -39.72 -15.55
N LEU A 33 -15.46 -40.67 -14.76
CA LEU A 33 -14.50 -41.73 -15.12
C LEU A 33 -13.05 -41.25 -15.35
N LEU A 34 -12.19 -41.76 -14.46
CA LEU A 34 -10.82 -42.25 -14.66
C LEU A 34 -9.78 -41.34 -15.32
N GLY A 35 -8.68 -41.13 -14.61
CA GLY A 35 -7.45 -40.62 -15.21
C GLY A 35 -6.35 -40.35 -14.20
N GLY A 36 -5.81 -41.41 -13.60
CA GLY A 36 -4.51 -41.33 -12.94
C GLY A 36 -3.40 -41.36 -14.00
N CYS A 37 -2.41 -40.48 -13.86
CA CYS A 37 -1.08 -40.64 -14.45
C CYS A 37 -0.05 -40.24 -13.41
N ALA A 38 0.80 -41.21 -13.06
CA ALA A 38 2.06 -41.00 -12.38
C ALA A 38 2.94 -40.04 -13.19
N ARG A 39 3.81 -39.28 -12.50
CA ARG A 39 4.92 -38.57 -13.15
C ARG A 39 6.21 -39.02 -12.51
N ASP A 40 7.02 -39.65 -13.36
CA ASP A 40 8.41 -40.05 -13.17
C ASP A 40 9.29 -38.89 -12.67
N GLU A 41 10.10 -39.20 -11.66
CA GLU A 41 11.34 -38.49 -11.36
C GLU A 41 12.36 -38.80 -12.46
N VAL A 42 12.73 -37.78 -13.24
CA VAL A 42 13.94 -37.81 -14.06
C VAL A 42 14.92 -36.82 -13.47
N GLY A 43 15.94 -37.37 -12.83
CA GLY A 43 17.16 -36.66 -12.48
C GLY A 43 17.85 -36.12 -13.72
N SER A 44 18.40 -34.92 -13.59
CA SER A 44 19.43 -34.41 -14.48
C SER A 44 20.44 -33.67 -13.65
N GLU A 45 21.43 -34.44 -13.23
CA GLU A 45 22.78 -34.00 -12.92
C GLU A 45 23.40 -33.42 -14.18
N MET A 46 23.70 -32.13 -14.19
CA MET A 46 24.68 -31.55 -15.10
C MET A 46 25.62 -30.65 -14.31
N ALA A 47 26.85 -31.14 -14.22
CA ALA A 47 28.02 -30.46 -13.72
C ALA A 47 28.28 -29.14 -14.48
N GLN A 48 28.69 -28.12 -13.74
CA GLN A 48 29.17 -26.86 -14.29
C GLN A 48 30.62 -26.61 -13.84
N PRO A 49 31.57 -26.44 -14.79
CA PRO A 49 32.97 -26.20 -14.46
C PRO A 49 33.22 -24.73 -14.07
N ALA A 50 34.16 -24.56 -13.14
CA ALA A 50 34.74 -23.28 -12.73
C ALA A 50 35.88 -22.85 -13.70
N PRO A 51 36.68 -21.80 -13.39
CA PRO A 51 36.51 -20.41 -13.81
C PRO A 51 37.63 -19.94 -14.76
N THR A 52 37.39 -18.87 -15.54
CA THR A 52 38.47 -18.20 -16.29
C THR A 52 38.40 -16.68 -16.14
N GLN A 53 39.34 -16.12 -15.40
CA GLN A 53 39.71 -14.70 -15.40
C GLN A 53 40.50 -14.35 -16.67
N PRO A 54 40.48 -13.07 -17.08
CA PRO A 54 41.74 -12.43 -17.45
C PRO A 54 41.99 -11.08 -16.73
N SER A 55 43.27 -10.84 -16.45
CA SER A 55 43.87 -9.69 -15.77
C SER A 55 44.25 -8.51 -16.68
N THR A 56 44.34 -7.32 -16.06
CA THR A 56 45.30 -6.18 -16.28
C THR A 56 45.21 -5.39 -17.60
N ALA A 57 45.36 -4.05 -17.71
CA ALA A 57 46.05 -3.04 -16.88
C ALA A 57 45.62 -1.57 -17.24
N THR A 58 45.57 -0.70 -16.21
CA THR A 58 46.22 0.64 -16.07
C THR A 58 46.01 1.80 -17.07
N ALA A 59 45.53 2.96 -16.57
CA ALA A 59 46.24 4.26 -16.60
C ALA A 59 45.50 5.36 -15.79
N SER A 60 46.31 6.22 -15.17
CA SER A 60 46.01 7.30 -14.23
C SER A 60 46.01 8.68 -14.92
N SER A 61 45.19 9.63 -14.47
CA SER A 61 45.59 11.05 -14.33
C SER A 61 44.58 11.85 -13.51
N SER A 62 45.13 12.58 -12.54
CA SER A 62 44.54 13.65 -11.74
C SER A 62 44.31 14.92 -12.58
N GLU A 63 43.30 15.73 -12.28
CA GLU A 63 43.47 17.09 -11.74
C GLU A 63 42.11 17.76 -11.47
N ALA A 64 42.09 18.50 -10.37
CA ALA A 64 40.95 19.18 -9.79
C ALA A 64 40.70 20.55 -10.45
N LEU A 65 39.48 21.06 -10.36
CA LEU A 65 39.20 22.46 -10.06
C LEU A 65 37.76 22.58 -9.55
N GLY A 66 37.61 23.31 -8.45
CA GLY A 66 36.42 23.33 -7.62
C GLY A 66 35.24 24.08 -8.23
N GLU A 67 34.06 23.50 -8.00
CA GLU A 67 32.81 24.23 -7.97
C GLU A 67 32.26 24.11 -6.55
N GLU A 68 32.19 25.26 -5.89
CA GLU A 68 31.56 25.44 -4.60
C GLU A 68 30.12 24.90 -4.68
N PRO A 69 29.74 23.84 -3.93
CA PRO A 69 28.36 23.41 -3.94
C PRO A 69 27.58 24.50 -3.22
N SER A 70 26.91 25.33 -4.00
CA SER A 70 25.79 26.15 -3.55
C SER A 70 24.83 25.21 -2.85
N GLY A 71 24.95 25.15 -1.52
CA GLY A 71 24.17 24.23 -0.71
C GLY A 71 22.69 24.43 -1.05
N PRO A 72 21.90 23.35 -1.16
CA PRO A 72 20.48 23.51 -1.37
C PRO A 72 19.96 24.36 -0.21
N MET A 73 19.47 25.57 -0.51
CA MET A 73 18.71 26.36 0.45
C MET A 73 17.66 25.41 1.00
N THR A 74 17.82 25.04 2.28
CA THR A 74 16.85 24.26 3.03
C THR A 74 15.55 25.03 2.92
N THR A 75 14.68 24.63 1.98
CA THR A 75 13.44 25.35 1.77
C THR A 75 12.60 25.00 2.98
N LEU A 76 12.41 25.97 3.88
CA LEU A 76 11.59 25.78 5.06
C LEU A 76 10.24 25.20 4.59
N PRO A 77 9.77 24.09 5.19
CA PRO A 77 8.46 23.56 4.85
C PRO A 77 7.42 24.64 5.09
N ASP A 78 6.45 24.77 4.18
CA ASP A 78 5.32 25.68 4.35
C ASP A 78 4.67 25.38 5.72
N PRO A 79 4.64 26.34 6.66
CA PRO A 79 4.13 26.12 8.01
C PRO A 79 2.67 25.66 8.01
N THR A 80 1.89 26.03 6.99
CA THR A 80 0.49 25.62 6.84
C THR A 80 0.38 24.12 6.56
N ASN A 81 1.16 23.61 5.61
CA ASN A 81 1.16 22.19 5.26
C ASN A 81 1.70 21.33 6.41
N ALA A 82 2.72 21.82 7.12
CA ALA A 82 3.25 21.16 8.30
C ALA A 82 2.20 21.04 9.42
N LEU A 83 1.40 22.08 9.66
CA LEU A 83 0.32 22.05 10.66
C LEU A 83 -0.81 21.09 10.28
N VAL A 84 -1.19 21.03 9.00
CA VAL A 84 -2.23 20.09 8.53
C VAL A 84 -1.76 18.64 8.68
N ALA A 85 -0.51 18.32 8.30
CA ALA A 85 0.08 17.00 8.52
C ALA A 85 0.21 16.68 10.03
N ALA A 86 0.64 17.68 10.81
CA ALA A 86 0.40 17.90 12.25
C ALA A 86 -0.84 17.21 12.80
N ASN A 87 -1.96 17.85 12.47
CA ASN A 87 -3.28 17.55 12.95
C ASN A 87 -3.77 16.17 12.47
N ARG A 88 -3.51 15.80 11.21
CA ARG A 88 -3.90 14.49 10.67
C ARG A 88 -3.28 13.33 11.45
N LEU A 89 -1.98 13.41 11.74
CA LEU A 89 -1.30 12.38 12.53
C LEU A 89 -1.89 12.28 13.94
N MET A 90 -2.11 13.42 14.60
CA MET A 90 -2.68 13.44 15.95
C MET A 90 -4.08 12.84 15.96
N GLN A 91 -4.91 13.16 14.97
CA GLN A 91 -6.24 12.57 14.83
C GLN A 91 -6.18 11.06 14.55
N ALA A 92 -5.27 10.60 13.69
CA ALA A 92 -5.10 9.18 13.41
C ALA A 92 -4.69 8.40 14.67
N LYS A 93 -3.69 8.92 15.40
CA LYS A 93 -3.27 8.33 16.68
C LYS A 93 -4.40 8.34 17.72
N ALA A 94 -5.15 9.43 17.83
CA ALA A 94 -6.28 9.50 18.75
C ALA A 94 -7.39 8.49 18.41
N ARG A 95 -7.64 8.23 17.11
CA ARG A 95 -8.62 7.23 16.67
C ARG A 95 -8.28 5.83 17.14
N ARG A 96 -6.99 5.48 17.27
CA ARG A 96 -6.55 4.18 17.82
C ARG A 96 -6.91 3.99 19.29
N LEU A 97 -7.12 5.07 20.04
CA LEU A 97 -7.45 5.02 21.46
C LEU A 97 -8.94 4.77 21.72
N VAL A 98 -9.77 4.86 20.68
CA VAL A 98 -11.22 4.68 20.77
C VAL A 98 -11.58 3.28 20.31
N VAL A 99 -12.23 2.50 21.19
CA VAL A 99 -12.76 1.18 20.83
C VAL A 99 -14.09 1.35 20.07
N PRO A 100 -14.19 0.84 18.83
CA PRO A 100 -15.44 0.85 18.06
C PRO A 100 -16.53 -0.04 18.70
N ALA A 101 -17.81 0.22 18.36
CA ALA A 101 -18.94 -0.56 18.86
C ALA A 101 -19.00 -2.02 18.34
N ASP A 102 -18.43 -2.29 17.17
CA ASP A 102 -18.21 -3.64 16.61
C ASP A 102 -16.78 -3.69 16.04
N PRO A 103 -15.78 -3.98 16.90
CA PRO A 103 -14.40 -3.97 16.49
C PRO A 103 -13.99 -5.27 15.82
N VAL A 104 -13.04 -5.16 14.89
CA VAL A 104 -12.20 -6.27 14.44
C VAL A 104 -10.75 -5.93 14.76
N ALA A 105 -10.01 -6.94 15.23
CA ALA A 105 -8.58 -6.81 15.47
C ALA A 105 -7.83 -6.88 14.13
N VAL A 106 -6.93 -5.93 13.92
CA VAL A 106 -6.07 -5.87 12.75
C VAL A 106 -4.63 -5.71 13.23
N ASP A 107 -3.73 -6.51 12.65
CA ASP A 107 -2.30 -6.42 12.93
C ASP A 107 -1.67 -5.40 11.97
N LEU A 108 -1.26 -4.25 12.52
CA LEU A 108 -0.58 -3.22 11.76
C LEU A 108 0.92 -3.52 11.66
N TYR A 109 1.45 -3.52 10.44
CA TYR A 109 2.87 -3.71 10.20
C TYR A 109 3.54 -2.36 9.98
N THR A 110 4.47 -2.00 10.88
CA THR A 110 5.25 -0.76 10.79
C THR A 110 6.72 -1.08 10.67
N LEU A 111 7.42 -0.48 9.72
CA LEU A 111 8.85 -0.68 9.55
C LEU A 111 9.62 -0.23 10.81
N ASP A 112 10.61 -1.02 11.24
CA ASP A 112 11.45 -0.66 12.36
C ASP A 112 12.35 0.55 12.07
N ASN A 113 12.93 1.13 13.13
CA ASN A 113 13.81 2.30 13.03
C ASN A 113 15.18 2.00 12.37
N ARG A 114 15.47 0.74 12.05
CA ARG A 114 16.67 0.29 11.34
C ARG A 114 16.38 -0.01 9.87
N CYS A 115 15.12 0.10 9.44
CA CYS A 115 14.65 -0.25 8.10
C CYS A 115 14.86 -1.74 7.74
N GLU A 116 15.02 -2.62 8.72
CA GLU A 116 15.37 -4.03 8.50
C GLU A 116 14.12 -4.91 8.36
N GLY A 117 13.20 -4.85 9.32
CA GLY A 117 11.96 -5.62 9.35
C GLY A 117 10.74 -4.82 9.80
N TYR A 118 9.60 -5.51 9.95
CA TYR A 118 8.35 -4.93 10.44
C TYR A 118 8.10 -5.32 11.89
N GLN A 119 7.58 -4.38 12.65
CA GLN A 119 7.01 -4.60 13.97
C GLN A 119 5.49 -4.64 13.84
N THR A 120 4.86 -5.59 14.53
CA THR A 120 3.41 -5.77 14.54
C THR A 120 2.80 -5.04 15.72
N GLU A 121 1.76 -4.25 15.46
CA GLU A 121 0.96 -3.56 16.47
C GLU A 121 -0.53 -3.91 16.28
N PRO A 122 -1.17 -4.61 17.23
CA PRO A 122 -2.58 -4.91 17.14
C PRO A 122 -3.41 -3.65 17.38
N ILE A 123 -4.32 -3.34 16.46
CA ILE A 123 -5.27 -2.23 16.57
C ILE A 123 -6.71 -2.73 16.46
N GLN A 124 -7.66 -1.93 16.94
CA GLN A 124 -9.09 -2.18 16.75
C GLN A 124 -9.67 -1.18 15.76
N VAL A 125 -10.29 -1.70 14.70
CA VAL A 125 -10.99 -0.89 13.70
C VAL A 125 -12.46 -1.33 13.60
N PRO A 126 -13.39 -0.45 13.18
CA PRO A 126 -14.76 -0.87 12.93
C PRO A 126 -14.79 -2.01 11.90
N ARG A 127 -15.57 -3.06 12.17
CA ARG A 127 -15.72 -4.21 11.26
C ARG A 127 -16.18 -3.79 9.87
N LEU A 128 -17.17 -2.91 9.82
CA LEU A 128 -17.65 -2.30 8.58
C LEU A 128 -16.51 -1.49 7.95
N GLN A 129 -16.15 -1.83 6.72
CA GLN A 129 -15.05 -1.19 5.97
C GLN A 129 -13.70 -1.26 6.72
N SER A 130 -13.46 -2.36 7.44
CA SER A 130 -12.24 -2.55 8.24
C SER A 130 -10.96 -2.40 7.41
N MET A 131 -10.93 -2.91 6.18
CA MET A 131 -9.81 -2.74 5.24
C MET A 131 -9.59 -1.25 4.90
N GLU A 132 -10.63 -0.55 4.45
CA GLU A 132 -10.51 0.86 4.05
C GLU A 132 -10.15 1.76 5.24
N ASN A 133 -10.71 1.49 6.41
CA ASN A 133 -10.39 2.20 7.65
C ASN A 133 -8.92 1.99 8.05
N THR A 134 -8.41 0.77 7.90
CA THR A 134 -7.00 0.46 8.18
C THR A 134 -6.08 1.18 7.20
N VAL A 135 -6.38 1.14 5.89
CA VAL A 135 -5.60 1.89 4.90
C VAL A 135 -5.63 3.39 5.21
N ALA A 136 -6.80 3.95 5.55
CA ALA A 136 -6.92 5.36 5.92
C ALA A 136 -6.05 5.74 7.12
N LEU A 137 -6.01 4.85 8.12
CA LEU A 137 -5.18 5.02 9.30
C LEU A 137 -3.69 4.99 8.95
N ILE A 138 -3.23 3.99 8.19
CA ILE A 138 -1.84 3.93 7.72
C ILE A 138 -1.49 5.21 6.96
N MET A 139 -2.29 5.57 5.95
CA MET A 139 -2.04 6.74 5.11
C MET A 139 -2.02 8.07 5.89
N ALA A 140 -2.81 8.19 6.97
CA ALA A 140 -2.83 9.38 7.79
C ALA A 140 -1.59 9.53 8.70
N GLU A 141 -0.89 8.42 8.97
CA GLU A 141 0.27 8.40 9.84
C GLU A 141 1.60 8.51 9.10
N GLN A 142 1.60 8.22 7.80
CA GLN A 142 2.78 8.33 6.96
C GLN A 142 3.22 9.79 6.84
N ARG A 143 4.51 10.02 7.13
CA ARG A 143 5.17 11.30 6.89
C ARG A 143 6.45 11.06 6.11
N ILE A 144 6.43 11.52 4.88
CA ILE A 144 7.58 11.46 4.00
C ILE A 144 7.89 12.90 3.60
N SER A 145 9.10 13.35 3.96
CA SER A 145 9.55 14.69 3.64
C SER A 145 9.43 14.94 2.14
N GLU A 146 8.88 16.11 1.78
CA GLU A 146 8.74 16.60 0.40
C GLU A 146 7.82 15.79 -0.54
N LEU A 147 7.26 14.66 -0.08
CA LEU A 147 6.20 13.94 -0.78
C LEU A 147 4.84 14.39 -0.26
N THR A 148 4.02 14.96 -1.14
CA THR A 148 2.64 15.33 -0.84
C THR A 148 1.69 14.46 -1.67
N LEU A 149 0.73 13.82 -0.99
CA LEU A 149 -0.34 13.08 -1.65
C LEU A 149 -1.62 13.93 -1.68
N SER A 150 -2.25 14.00 -2.84
CA SER A 150 -3.58 14.59 -3.02
C SER A 150 -4.71 13.65 -2.56
N GLY A 151 -4.39 12.39 -2.31
CA GLY A 151 -5.31 11.36 -1.84
C GLY A 151 -4.86 9.97 -2.28
N TYR A 152 -5.70 8.98 -2.05
CA TYR A 152 -5.53 7.62 -2.54
C TYR A 152 -6.88 7.01 -2.92
N ARG A 153 -6.87 5.89 -3.65
CA ARG A 153 -8.05 5.05 -3.88
C ARG A 153 -7.68 3.60 -3.64
N THR A 154 -8.64 2.82 -3.19
CA THR A 154 -8.53 1.37 -3.00
C THR A 154 -9.58 0.68 -3.84
N SER A 155 -9.21 -0.46 -4.43
CA SER A 155 -10.14 -1.36 -5.09
C SER A 155 -9.71 -2.79 -4.87
N PHE A 156 -10.66 -3.68 -4.57
CA PHE A 156 -10.44 -5.11 -4.43
C PHE A 156 -10.99 -5.84 -5.66
N ASP A 157 -10.17 -6.68 -6.26
CA ASP A 157 -10.56 -7.61 -7.31
C ASP A 157 -10.79 -9.01 -6.72
N PRO A 158 -12.04 -9.50 -6.67
CA PRO A 158 -12.35 -10.80 -6.09
C PRO A 158 -11.94 -11.99 -6.97
N GLU A 159 -11.66 -11.78 -8.26
CA GLU A 159 -11.23 -12.87 -9.15
C GLU A 159 -9.76 -13.22 -8.92
N THR A 160 -8.95 -12.22 -8.58
CA THR A 160 -7.50 -12.35 -8.35
C THR A 160 -7.09 -12.15 -6.90
N SER A 161 -8.06 -11.96 -5.99
CA SER A 161 -7.84 -11.65 -4.57
C SER A 161 -6.83 -10.49 -4.37
N THR A 162 -6.84 -9.51 -5.27
CA THR A 162 -5.82 -8.46 -5.33
C THR A 162 -6.40 -7.11 -4.92
N VAL A 163 -5.72 -6.41 -4.01
CA VAL A 163 -6.00 -4.99 -3.72
C VAL A 163 -5.10 -4.10 -4.55
N THR A 164 -5.69 -3.16 -5.27
CA THR A 164 -4.97 -2.06 -5.93
C THR A 164 -5.10 -0.79 -5.10
N ILE A 165 -3.97 -0.17 -4.77
CA ILE A 165 -3.90 1.13 -4.10
C ILE A 165 -3.34 2.18 -5.06
N ASP A 166 -4.19 3.11 -5.50
CA ASP A 166 -3.83 4.24 -6.37
C ASP A 166 -3.40 5.43 -5.52
N LEU A 167 -2.09 5.64 -5.36
CA LEU A 167 -1.48 6.72 -4.58
C LEU A 167 -1.30 7.95 -5.46
N ARG A 168 -2.05 9.03 -5.18
CA ARG A 168 -2.10 10.20 -6.05
C ARG A 168 -1.17 11.29 -5.56
N VAL A 169 0.03 11.34 -6.11
CA VAL A 169 0.98 12.43 -5.84
C VAL A 169 0.33 13.78 -6.24
N ALA A 170 0.42 14.75 -5.33
CA ALA A 170 -0.09 16.08 -5.53
C ALA A 170 0.77 16.84 -6.56
N ARG A 171 0.19 17.80 -7.29
CA ARG A 171 0.90 18.52 -8.36
C ARG A 171 2.02 19.43 -7.83
N ASP A 172 1.91 19.85 -6.58
CA ASP A 172 2.84 20.69 -5.83
C ASP A 172 3.83 19.86 -4.98
N SER A 173 3.78 18.53 -5.07
CA SER A 173 4.75 17.66 -4.42
C SER A 173 6.15 17.87 -5.00
N ARG A 174 7.16 18.04 -4.14
CA ARG A 174 8.56 18.19 -4.55
C ARG A 174 9.24 16.86 -4.87
N ARG A 175 8.72 15.77 -4.31
CA ARG A 175 9.16 14.40 -4.57
C ARG A 175 8.06 13.55 -5.21
N VAL A 176 8.49 12.48 -5.88
CA VAL A 176 7.62 11.45 -6.46
C VAL A 176 7.85 10.11 -5.76
N LEU A 177 6.91 9.17 -5.89
CA LEU A 177 7.00 7.87 -5.21
C LEU A 177 8.24 7.06 -5.62
N GLN A 178 8.70 7.17 -6.87
CA GLN A 178 9.91 6.49 -7.36
C GLN A 178 11.21 7.08 -6.82
N SER A 179 11.17 8.31 -6.28
CA SER A 179 12.33 8.98 -5.68
C SER A 179 12.51 8.67 -4.19
N LEU A 180 11.62 7.83 -3.64
CA LEU A 180 11.71 7.40 -2.25
C LEU A 180 12.90 6.47 -2.06
N SER A 181 13.61 6.65 -0.95
CA SER A 181 14.62 5.69 -0.52
C SER A 181 13.99 4.33 -0.27
N VAL A 182 14.78 3.26 -0.29
CA VAL A 182 14.31 1.90 0.00
C VAL A 182 13.60 1.84 1.36
N CYS A 183 14.12 2.54 2.38
CA CYS A 183 13.47 2.60 3.69
C CYS A 183 12.09 3.28 3.62
N GLU A 184 11.97 4.42 2.93
CA GLU A 184 10.68 5.12 2.78
C GLU A 184 9.68 4.29 1.96
N GLN A 185 10.13 3.60 0.91
CA GLN A 185 9.27 2.70 0.13
C GLN A 185 8.77 1.53 0.98
N LYS A 186 9.65 0.89 1.76
CA LYS A 186 9.25 -0.17 2.71
C LYS A 186 8.29 0.37 3.76
N ALA A 187 8.56 1.56 4.31
CA ALA A 187 7.74 2.16 5.36
C ALA A 187 6.33 2.53 4.90
N LEU A 188 6.16 2.96 3.65
CA LEU A 188 4.84 3.28 3.09
C LEU A 188 4.19 2.07 2.40
N LEU A 189 4.81 1.58 1.33
CA LEU A 189 4.22 0.59 0.43
C LEU A 189 4.32 -0.81 1.03
N GLY A 190 5.46 -1.11 1.64
CA GLY A 190 5.66 -2.36 2.35
C GLY A 190 4.71 -2.53 3.53
N SER A 191 4.61 -1.53 4.42
CA SER A 191 3.66 -1.54 5.55
C SER A 191 2.20 -1.76 5.12
N LEU A 192 1.75 -1.08 4.04
CA LEU A 192 0.42 -1.29 3.45
C LEU A 192 0.26 -2.74 2.98
N ARG A 193 1.22 -3.25 2.21
CA ARG A 193 1.19 -4.62 1.69
C ARG A 193 1.12 -5.65 2.81
N GLU A 194 2.04 -5.59 3.77
CA GLU A 194 2.13 -6.55 4.86
C GLU A 194 0.88 -6.53 5.72
N THR A 195 0.36 -5.34 6.06
CA THR A 195 -0.88 -5.23 6.84
C THR A 195 -2.07 -5.86 6.12
N LEU A 196 -2.19 -5.67 4.81
CA LEU A 196 -3.33 -6.17 4.05
C LEU A 196 -3.27 -7.68 3.79
N ILE A 197 -2.11 -8.22 3.42
CA ILE A 197 -1.96 -9.65 3.09
C ILE A 197 -2.02 -10.52 4.35
N ASN A 198 -1.50 -10.03 5.48
CA ASN A 198 -1.48 -10.80 6.73
C ASN A 198 -2.80 -10.74 7.52
N GLN A 199 -3.85 -10.10 6.98
CA GLN A 199 -5.17 -10.08 7.62
C GLN A 199 -6.10 -11.17 7.03
N PRO A 200 -6.34 -12.28 7.75
CA PRO A 200 -6.99 -13.46 7.19
C PRO A 200 -8.44 -13.21 6.77
N ASP A 201 -9.15 -12.31 7.46
CA ASP A 201 -10.55 -11.99 7.19
C ASP A 201 -10.77 -11.34 5.81
N TRP A 202 -9.74 -10.69 5.27
CA TRP A 202 -9.84 -9.97 3.99
C TRP A 202 -9.55 -10.85 2.78
N LYS A 203 -8.92 -12.02 2.97
CA LYS A 203 -8.59 -12.98 1.90
C LYS A 203 -7.84 -12.32 0.74
N ILE A 204 -6.87 -11.46 1.05
CA ILE A 204 -6.05 -10.74 0.07
C ILE A 204 -4.79 -11.56 -0.18
N GLU A 205 -4.53 -11.88 -1.45
CA GLU A 205 -3.33 -12.62 -1.86
C GLU A 205 -2.22 -11.67 -2.35
N ALA A 206 -2.60 -10.52 -2.90
CA ALA A 206 -1.64 -9.56 -3.44
C ALA A 206 -2.08 -8.10 -3.25
N VAL A 207 -1.09 -7.22 -3.17
CA VAL A 207 -1.28 -5.77 -3.15
C VAL A 207 -0.41 -5.12 -4.21
N THR A 208 -1.07 -4.38 -5.11
CA THR A 208 -0.45 -3.62 -6.19
C THR A 208 -0.60 -2.12 -5.94
N PHE A 209 0.38 -1.35 -6.40
CA PHE A 209 0.39 0.10 -6.23
C PHE A 209 0.44 0.80 -7.58
N THR A 210 -0.34 1.86 -7.71
CA THR A 210 -0.38 2.70 -8.90
C THR A 210 -0.30 4.18 -8.54
N ASN A 211 0.04 5.03 -9.51
CA ASN A 211 -0.12 6.48 -9.41
C ASN A 211 -0.90 6.97 -10.63
N ARG A 212 -2.15 7.35 -10.37
CA ARG A 212 -3.17 7.70 -11.38
C ARG A 212 -3.36 6.57 -12.39
N GLY A 213 -3.42 5.34 -11.90
CA GLY A 213 -3.58 4.13 -12.70
C GLY A 213 -2.30 3.63 -13.41
N ASN A 214 -1.19 4.37 -13.34
CA ASN A 214 0.09 3.90 -13.85
C ASN A 214 0.75 2.98 -12.81
N PRO A 215 1.15 1.75 -13.15
CA PRO A 215 1.85 0.87 -12.23
C PRO A 215 3.09 1.53 -11.64
N LEU A 216 3.27 1.38 -10.32
CA LEU A 216 4.55 1.71 -9.69
C LEU A 216 5.49 0.53 -9.91
N VAL A 217 6.50 0.73 -10.74
CA VAL A 217 7.67 -0.13 -10.82
C VAL A 217 8.66 0.40 -9.79
N LEU A 218 8.96 -0.40 -8.77
CA LEU A 218 9.76 -0.06 -7.60
C LEU A 218 11.02 -0.92 -7.57
#